data_AF-A0A6A3L1H8-F1
#
_entry.id   AF-A0A6A3L1H8-F1
#
_cell.length_a   1.000
_cell.length_b   1.000
_cell.length_c   1.000
_cell.angle_alpha   90.00
_cell.angle_beta   90.00
_cell.angle_gamma   90.00
#
_symmetry.space_group_name_H-M   'P 1'
#
loop_
_entity.id
_entity.type
_entity.pdbx_description
1 polymer ?
#
loop_
_entity_poly.entity_id
_entity_poly.type
_entity_poly.pdbx_seq_one_letter_code
_entity_poly.pdbx_strand_id
1 'polypeptide(L)' 'MEGDESRHELTIMEKKMVVKCYTFLEKYQKEECFAGTRTRNVVEDCIGVKEATVARVMKAYKENAEAVFQASFALHMLI' A
#
# COMPACT_ATOMS: atom_id res chain seq x y z
N MET A 1 -12.48 6.56 27.57
CA MET A 1 -13.04 6.35 26.22
C MET A 1 -12.02 5.53 25.48
N GLU A 2 -12.21 4.21 25.45
CA GLU A 2 -11.42 3.33 24.57
C GLU A 2 -11.93 3.59 23.16
N GLY A 3 -11.22 4.44 22.43
CA GLY A 3 -11.43 4.58 21.00
C GLY A 3 -10.97 3.27 20.37
N ASP A 4 -11.91 2.56 19.75
CA ASP A 4 -11.62 1.42 18.90
C ASP A 4 -10.66 1.90 17.79
N GLU A 5 -9.35 1.68 17.98
CA GLU A 5 -8.33 1.89 16.95
C GLU A 5 -8.41 0.76 15.93
N SER A 6 -9.61 0.51 15.38
CA SER A 6 -9.78 -0.39 14.25
C SER A 6 -8.90 0.16 13.12
N ARG A 7 -7.75 -0.47 12.91
CA ARG A 7 -6.82 -0.08 11.83
C ARG A 7 -7.61 -0.13 10.53
N HIS A 8 -7.79 1.02 9.88
CA HIS A 8 -8.45 1.09 8.58
C HIS A 8 -7.77 0.09 7.64
N GLU A 9 -8.51 -0.94 7.26
CA GLU A 9 -8.02 -1.93 6.32
C GLU A 9 -8.17 -1.35 4.92
N LEU A 10 -7.05 -1.25 4.20
CA LEU A 10 -7.07 -0.77 2.82
C LEU A 10 -7.91 -1.69 1.94
N THR A 11 -8.87 -1.10 1.23
CA THR A 11 -9.60 -1.72 0.13
C THR A 11 -8.65 -2.15 -0.99
N ILE A 12 -9.13 -3.02 -1.89
CA ILE A 12 -8.37 -3.44 -3.07
C ILE A 12 -7.97 -2.23 -3.93
N MET A 13 -8.84 -1.22 -4.05
CA MET A 13 -8.56 -0.03 -4.86
C MET A 13 -7.50 0.86 -4.21
N GLU A 14 -7.53 1.03 -2.89
CA GLU A 14 -6.47 1.74 -2.18
C GLU A 14 -5.13 1.01 -2.29
N LYS A 15 -5.12 -0.33 -2.17
CA LYS A 15 -3.92 -1.15 -2.41
C LYS A 15 -3.37 -0.96 -3.83
N LYS A 16 -4.24 -0.94 -4.85
CA LYS A 16 -3.86 -0.63 -6.25
C LYS A 16 -3.27 0.77 -6.38
N MET A 17 -3.86 1.77 -5.71
CA MET A 17 -3.35 3.14 -5.74
C MET A 17 -1.95 3.23 -5.12
N VAL A 18 -1.72 2.57 -3.98
CA VAL A 18 -0.41 2.49 -3.33
C VAL A 18 0.63 1.87 -4.28
N VAL A 19 0.32 0.72 -4.91
CA VAL A 19 1.25 0.04 -5.82
C VAL A 19 1.57 0.93 -7.04
N LYS A 20 0.55 1.55 -7.66
CA LYS A 20 0.76 2.44 -8.82
C LYS A 20 1.58 3.67 -8.46
N CYS A 21 1.26 4.33 -7.34
CA CYS A 21 1.99 5.50 -6.88
C CYS A 21 3.46 5.15 -6.55
N TYR A 22 3.67 4.06 -5.82
CA TYR A 22 5.02 3.60 -5.48
C TYR A 22 5.85 3.27 -6.72
N THR A 23 5.32 2.47 -7.66
CA THR A 23 6.06 2.06 -8.87
C THR A 23 6.35 3.23 -9.81
N PHE A 24 5.43 4.19 -9.91
CA PHE A 24 5.67 5.44 -10.61
C PHE A 24 6.84 6.21 -9.96
N LEU A 25 6.76 6.49 -8.66
CA LEU A 25 7.79 7.25 -7.95
C LEU A 25 9.16 6.54 -7.92
N GLU A 26 9.18 5.21 -7.83
CA GLU A 26 10.41 4.40 -7.91
C GLU A 26 11.10 4.56 -9.27
N LYS A 27 10.35 4.76 -10.35
CA LYS A 27 10.92 5.07 -11.67
C LYS A 27 11.63 6.44 -11.67
N TYR A 28 11.00 7.47 -11.13
CA TYR A 28 11.56 8.83 -11.07
C TYR A 28 12.67 8.99 -10.02
N GLN A 29 12.72 8.13 -9.01
CA GLN A 29 13.86 8.09 -8.09
C GLN A 29 15.15 7.69 -8.82
N LYS A 30 15.06 6.80 -9.83
CA LYS A 30 16.20 6.43 -10.69
C LYS A 30 16.62 7.56 -11.64
N GLU A 31 15.74 8.53 -11.86
CA GLU A 31 15.97 9.76 -12.63
C GLU A 31 16.43 10.92 -11.73
N GLU A 32 16.91 10.62 -10.50
CA GLU A 32 17.45 11.56 -9.49
C GLU A 32 16.49 12.64 -8.98
N CYS A 33 15.20 12.57 -9.30
CA CYS A 33 14.22 13.62 -8.96
C CYS A 33 14.03 13.83 -7.44
N PHE A 34 14.31 12.81 -6.62
CA PHE A 34 14.12 12.84 -5.15
C PHE A 34 15.26 12.15 -4.40
N ALA A 35 16.51 12.37 -4.83
CA ALA A 35 17.70 11.74 -4.25
C ALA A 35 17.72 11.86 -2.70
N GLY A 36 18.02 10.75 -2.02
CA GLY A 36 18.11 10.67 -0.56
C GLY A 36 16.80 10.40 0.18
N THR A 37 15.64 10.50 -0.48
CA THR A 37 14.34 10.18 0.14
C THR A 37 13.89 8.76 -0.22
N ARG A 38 13.39 8.01 0.77
CA ARG A 38 12.81 6.68 0.53
C ARG A 38 11.47 6.84 -0.20
N THR A 39 11.25 6.07 -1.27
CA THR A 39 10.02 6.10 -2.08
C THR A 39 8.74 5.98 -1.25
N ARG A 40 8.76 5.19 -0.17
CA ARG A 40 7.60 5.01 0.72
C ARG A 40 7.21 6.28 1.48
N ASN A 41 8.18 7.14 1.83
CA ASN A 41 7.91 8.42 2.47
C ASN A 41 7.22 9.35 1.46
N VAL A 42 7.71 9.38 0.22
CA VAL A 42 7.09 10.18 -0.85
C VAL A 42 5.66 9.70 -1.13
N VAL A 43 5.41 8.39 -1.10
CA VAL A 43 4.04 7.85 -1.21
C VAL A 43 3.16 8.30 -0.04
N GLU A 44 3.66 8.30 1.20
CA GLU A 44 2.91 8.84 2.35
C GLU A 44 2.53 10.30 2.12
N ASP A 45 3.47 11.12 1.66
CA ASP A 45 3.22 12.53 1.37
C ASP A 45 2.22 12.73 0.22
N CYS A 46 2.25 11.88 -0.81
CA CYS A 46 1.40 12.00 -1.99
C CYS A 46 -0.06 11.56 -1.76
N ILE A 47 -0.28 10.48 -1.00
CA ILE A 47 -1.62 9.86 -0.89
C ILE A 47 -2.09 9.65 0.56
N GLY A 48 -1.34 10.13 1.55
CA GLY A 48 -1.70 10.08 2.97
C GLY A 48 -1.65 8.69 3.61
N VAL A 49 -1.10 7.68 2.91
CA VAL A 49 -0.98 6.32 3.43
C VAL A 49 0.35 6.19 4.17
N LYS A 50 0.29 5.90 5.48
CA LYS A 50 1.48 5.74 6.34
C LYS A 50 2.57 4.86 5.72
N GLU A 51 3.83 5.26 5.84
CA GLU A 51 5.02 4.57 5.31
C GLU A 51 4.99 3.08 5.65
N ALA A 52 4.71 2.73 6.91
CA ALA A 52 4.66 1.35 7.37
C ALA A 52 3.57 0.54 6.66
N THR A 53 2.45 1.17 6.30
CA THR A 53 1.38 0.54 5.50
C THR A 53 1.81 0.38 4.05
N VAL A 54 2.44 1.39 3.45
CA VAL A 54 3.04 1.29 2.10
C VAL A 54 4.05 0.14 2.05
N ALA A 55 4.89 0.02 3.08
CA ALA A 55 5.87 -1.07 3.21
C ALA A 55 5.22 -2.45 3.20
N ARG A 56 4.14 -2.64 3.97
CA ARG A 56 3.40 -3.91 4.02
C ARG A 56 2.75 -4.25 2.68
N VAL A 57 2.07 -3.29 2.05
CA VAL A 57 1.41 -3.49 0.74
C VAL A 57 2.45 -3.86 -0.31
N MET A 58 3.57 -3.13 -0.38
CA MET A 58 4.62 -3.41 -1.36
C MET A 58 5.35 -4.73 -1.10
N LYS A 59 5.51 -5.13 0.17
CA LYS A 59 6.06 -6.46 0.50
C LYS A 59 5.12 -7.56 -0.02
N ALA A 60 3.84 -7.49 0.33
CA ALA A 60 2.84 -8.46 -0.13
C ALA A 60 2.75 -8.51 -1.67
N TYR A 61 2.84 -7.35 -2.33
CA TYR A 61 2.82 -7.27 -3.80
C TYR A 61 4.03 -7.93 -4.45
N LYS A 62 5.23 -7.75 -3.87
CA LYS A 62 6.46 -8.38 -4.37
C LYS A 62 6.48 -9.90 -4.13
N GLU A 63 5.83 -10.36 -3.07
CA GLU A 63 5.70 -11.79 -2.75
C GLU A 63 4.64 -12.47 -3.64
N ASN A 64 3.48 -11.84 -3.82
CA ASN A 64 2.40 -12.32 -4.68
C ASN A 64 1.51 -11.16 -5.14
N ALA A 65 1.75 -10.68 -6.36
CA ALA A 65 1.04 -9.54 -6.93
C ALA A 65 -0.47 -9.80 -7.08
N GLU A 66 -0.87 -11.04 -7.42
CA GLU A 66 -2.28 -11.38 -7.61
C GLU A 66 -3.03 -11.39 -6.28
N ALA A 67 -2.43 -11.95 -5.22
CA ALA A 67 -3.04 -12.03 -3.89
C ALA A 67 -3.35 -10.66 -3.27
N VAL A 68 -2.58 -9.62 -3.59
CA VAL A 68 -2.85 -8.24 -3.11
C VAL A 68 -4.16 -7.68 -3.68
N PHE A 69 -4.59 -8.17 -4.85
CA PHE A 69 -5.77 -7.67 -5.55
C PHE A 69 -6.98 -8.59 -5.50
N GLN A 70 -6.84 -9.78 -4.91
CA GLN A 70 -7.98 -10.64 -4.66
C GLN A 70 -8.84 -10.07 -3.53
N ALA A 71 -10.15 -10.15 -3.68
CA ALA A 71 -11.04 -9.96 -2.54
C ALA A 71 -10.72 -11.06 -1.53
N SER A 72 -10.52 -10.67 -0.26
CA SER A 72 -10.61 -11.63 0.83
C SER A 72 -12.05 -12.12 0.82
N PHE A 73 -12.31 -13.25 0.17
CA PHE A 73 -13.53 -14.01 0.38
C PHE A 73 -13.43 -14.57 1.79
N ALA A 74 -13.63 -13.72 2.80
CA ALA A 74 -13.92 -14.17 4.13
C ALA A 74 -15.17 -15.04 3.99
N LEU A 75 -14.96 -16.33 4.25
CA LEU A 75 -15.87 -17.45 4.10
C LEU A 75 -17.24 -17.16 4.75
N HIS A 76 -18.16 -16.51 4.02
CA HIS A 76 -19.58 -16.44 4.36
C HIS A 76 -20.33 -17.54 3.60
N MET A 77 -19.89 -18.79 3.76
CA MET A 77 -20.67 -19.98 3.39
C MET A 77 -20.53 -21.03 4.49
N LEU A 78 -20.98 -20.66 5.68
CA LEU A 78 -21.44 -21.61 6.70
C LEU A 78 -22.82 -21.14 7.16
N ILE A 79 -23.82 -21.20 6.27
CA ILE A 79 -25.23 -21.43 6.61
C ILE A 79 -25.83 -22.22 5.45
#